data_AF-A0A497NA51-F1
#
_entry.id   AF-A0A497NA51-F1
#
_cell.length_a   1.000
_cell.length_b   1.000
_cell.length_c   1.000
_cell.angle_alpha   90.00
_cell.angle_beta   90.00
_cell.angle_gamma   90.00
#
_symmetry.space_group_name_H-M   'P 1'
#
loop_
_entity.id
_entity.type
_entity.pdbx_description
1 polymer ?
#
loop_
_entity_poly.entity_id
_entity_poly.type
_entity_poly.pdbx_seq_one_letter_code
_entity_poly.pdbx_strand_id
1 'polypeptide(L)'
;MDRITMAHGAGGAVMQELIKNYIIRYLGGSGAEVPLEALDDASVIGDIVLKSDSHAVKPLFFPGGDIGRLAVAGTVNDIAVMGAEPIALSMGLILEEGFPIRDLERILESMR
;
A
#
# COMPACT_ATOMS: atom_id res chain seq x y z
N MET A 1 -13.21 2.92 -25.80
CA MET A 1 -13.48 3.79 -24.64
C MET A 1 -12.53 3.34 -23.57
N ASP A 2 -11.50 4.12 -23.27
CA ASP A 2 -10.48 3.69 -22.32
C ASP A 2 -11.06 3.80 -20.91
N ARG A 3 -10.98 2.70 -20.16
CA ARG A 3 -11.55 2.57 -18.81
C ARG A 3 -10.58 1.82 -17.92
N ILE A 4 -10.55 2.18 -16.64
CA ILE A 4 -9.86 1.39 -15.63
C ILE A 4 -10.55 0.02 -15.50
N THR A 5 -9.74 -1.01 -15.30
CA THR A 5 -10.15 -2.42 -15.22
C THR A 5 -9.34 -3.11 -14.11
N MET A 6 -9.74 -4.32 -13.73
CA MET A 6 -8.99 -5.11 -12.74
C MET A 6 -7.52 -5.34 -13.11
N ALA A 7 -7.19 -5.42 -14.40
CA ALA A 7 -5.81 -5.61 -14.86
C ALA A 7 -4.89 -4.44 -14.45
N HIS A 8 -5.44 -3.24 -14.30
CA HIS A 8 -4.70 -2.07 -13.87
C HIS A 8 -4.32 -2.09 -12.38
N GLY A 9 -4.93 -2.95 -11.57
CA GLY A 9 -4.63 -3.12 -10.14
C GLY A 9 -4.00 -4.47 -9.80
N ALA A 10 -3.52 -5.21 -10.80
CA ALA A 10 -3.05 -6.59 -10.63
C ALA A 10 -1.53 -6.73 -10.44
N GLY A 11 -0.78 -5.62 -10.32
CA GLY A 11 0.68 -5.66 -10.10
C GLY A 11 1.54 -5.91 -11.34
N GLY A 12 0.96 -6.15 -12.51
CA GLY A 12 1.67 -6.50 -13.74
C GLY A 12 2.00 -5.33 -14.68
N ALA A 13 2.40 -5.66 -15.91
CA ALA A 13 2.78 -4.69 -16.96
C ALA A 13 1.70 -3.63 -17.23
N VAL A 14 0.41 -4.02 -17.21
CA VAL A 14 -0.71 -3.08 -17.43
C VAL A 14 -0.76 -1.99 -16.35
N MET A 15 -0.49 -2.35 -15.08
CA MET A 15 -0.39 -1.39 -13.99
C MET A 15 0.83 -0.48 -14.16
N GLN A 16 1.99 -1.03 -14.56
CA GLN A 16 3.19 -0.24 -14.79
C GLN A 16 3.00 0.78 -15.92
N GLU A 17 2.30 0.42 -17.00
CA GLU A 17 1.95 1.35 -18.06
C GLU A 17 1.01 2.46 -17.58
N LEU A 18 0.01 2.14 -16.75
CA LEU A 18 -0.85 3.14 -16.13
C LEU A 18 -0.04 4.15 -15.30
N ILE A 19 0.87 3.65 -14.45
CA ILE A 19 1.70 4.50 -13.60
C ILE A 19 2.59 5.41 -14.46
N LYS A 20 3.30 4.86 -15.45
CA LYS A 20 4.23 5.63 -16.29
C LYS A 20 3.52 6.66 -17.16
N ASN A 21 2.45 6.27 -17.84
CA ASN A 21 1.80 7.11 -18.85
C ASN A 21 0.88 8.17 -18.25
N TYR A 22 0.34 7.93 -17.04
CA TYR A 22 -0.64 8.81 -16.42
C TYR A 22 -0.15 9.35 -15.08
N ILE A 23 0.26 8.51 -14.13
CA ILE A 23 0.56 8.99 -12.76
C ILE A 23 1.84 9.83 -12.74
N ILE A 24 2.97 9.26 -13.20
CA ILE A 24 4.27 9.97 -13.24
C ILE A 24 4.17 11.24 -14.10
N ARG A 25 3.44 11.18 -15.21
CA ARG A 25 3.27 12.34 -16.09
C ARG A 25 2.72 13.58 -15.38
N TYR A 26 1.83 13.40 -14.40
CA TYR A 26 1.21 14.51 -13.67
C TYR A 26 1.83 14.78 -12.30
N LEU A 27 2.39 13.76 -11.64
CA LEU A 27 2.83 13.84 -10.24
C LEU A 27 4.35 13.62 -10.04
N GLY A 28 5.09 13.33 -11.11
CA GLY A 28 6.55 13.25 -11.07
C GLY A 28 7.24 14.61 -10.99
N GLY A 29 8.57 14.58 -10.93
CA GLY A 29 9.46 15.74 -10.95
C GLY A 29 9.84 16.23 -9.57
N SER A 30 9.74 15.38 -8.54
CA SER A 30 10.13 15.76 -7.18
C SER A 30 11.65 15.77 -7.02
N GLY A 31 12.16 16.58 -6.09
CA GLY A 31 13.57 16.61 -5.67
C GLY A 31 13.90 15.59 -4.57
N ALA A 32 13.11 14.52 -4.46
CA ALA A 32 13.32 13.46 -3.47
C ALA A 32 14.56 12.63 -3.82
N GLU A 33 15.20 12.04 -2.81
CA GLU A 33 16.35 11.15 -2.98
C GLU A 33 15.95 9.87 -3.73
N VAL A 34 14.80 9.30 -3.35
CA VAL A 34 14.10 8.27 -4.11
C VAL A 34 12.76 8.85 -4.57
N PRO A 35 12.68 9.34 -5.82
CA PRO A 35 11.48 9.97 -6.35
C PRO A 35 10.47 8.95 -6.89
N LEU A 36 9.26 9.42 -7.22
CA LEU A 36 8.18 8.57 -7.73
C LEU A 36 8.58 7.82 -9.01
N GLU A 37 9.42 8.42 -9.86
CA GLU A 37 9.92 7.85 -11.10
C GLU A 37 10.86 6.66 -10.91
N ALA A 38 11.43 6.51 -9.71
CA ALA A 38 12.22 5.33 -9.37
C ALA A 38 11.36 4.06 -9.41
N LEU A 39 10.04 4.20 -9.15
CA LEU A 39 9.10 3.07 -9.04
C LEU A 39 9.60 2.00 -8.05
N ASP A 40 10.27 2.45 -6.99
CA ASP A 40 10.82 1.63 -5.92
C ASP A 40 9.74 1.30 -4.86
N ASP A 41 10.10 0.52 -3.86
CA ASP A 41 9.15 0.11 -2.82
C ASP A 41 8.66 1.31 -1.98
N ALA A 42 9.48 2.34 -1.75
CA ALA A 42 9.08 3.56 -1.04
C ALA A 42 9.82 4.80 -1.55
N SER A 43 9.37 6.00 -1.14
CA SER A 43 10.09 7.26 -1.40
C SER A 43 11.00 7.63 -0.23
N VAL A 44 12.09 8.34 -0.52
CA VAL A 44 13.05 8.82 0.49
C VAL A 44 13.19 10.34 0.38
N ILE A 45 12.95 11.03 1.49
CA ILE A 45 13.00 12.50 1.58
C ILE A 45 13.68 12.89 2.89
N GLY A 46 14.91 13.41 2.83
CA GLY A 46 15.63 13.86 4.02
C GLY A 46 15.85 12.73 5.02
N ASP A 47 16.37 11.59 4.54
CA ASP A 47 16.58 10.35 5.29
C ASP A 47 15.31 9.69 5.86
N ILE A 48 14.11 10.18 5.51
CA ILE A 48 12.83 9.59 5.90
C ILE A 48 12.31 8.70 4.77
N VAL A 49 12.14 7.40 5.05
CA VAL A 49 11.43 6.46 4.17
C VAL A 49 9.94 6.59 4.38
N LEU A 50 9.22 6.89 3.30
CA LEU A 50 7.77 7.05 3.30
C LEU A 50 7.12 6.03 2.36
N LYS A 51 6.29 5.16 2.93
CA LYS A 51 5.48 4.16 2.24
C LYS A 51 4.00 4.37 2.55
N SER A 52 3.16 4.12 1.55
CA SER A 52 1.73 3.89 1.73
C SER A 52 1.29 2.69 0.89
N ASP A 53 0.41 1.87 1.44
CA ASP A 53 -0.27 0.79 0.70
C ASP A 53 -1.74 0.71 1.14
N SER A 54 -2.57 0.10 0.30
CA SER A 54 -4.00 -0.10 0.56
C SER A 54 -4.38 -1.53 0.29
N HIS A 55 -5.05 -2.15 1.26
CA HIS A 55 -5.34 -3.59 1.23
C HIS A 55 -6.82 -3.83 1.00
N ALA A 56 -7.14 -4.57 -0.07
CA ALA A 56 -8.51 -4.93 -0.46
C ALA A 56 -8.71 -6.45 -0.58
N VAL A 57 -7.92 -7.23 0.18
CA VAL A 57 -7.90 -8.70 0.12
C VAL A 57 -9.27 -9.30 0.45
N LYS A 58 -9.62 -10.39 -0.24
CA LYS A 58 -10.79 -11.23 0.05
C LYS A 58 -10.39 -12.71 0.02
N PRO A 59 -10.84 -13.53 0.99
CA PRO A 59 -11.59 -13.15 2.19
C PRO A 59 -10.75 -12.28 3.15
N LEU A 60 -11.39 -11.57 4.09
CA LEU A 60 -10.69 -10.73 5.07
C LEU A 60 -9.83 -11.53 6.05
N PHE A 61 -10.19 -12.80 6.25
CA PHE A 61 -9.51 -13.76 7.11
C PHE A 61 -9.23 -15.03 6.31
N PHE A 62 -8.01 -15.52 6.37
CA PHE A 62 -7.54 -16.63 5.55
C PHE A 62 -6.55 -17.50 6.33
N PRO A 63 -6.26 -18.74 5.88
CA PRO A 63 -5.24 -19.56 6.51
C PRO A 63 -3.89 -18.83 6.53
N GLY A 64 -3.36 -18.58 7.73
CA GLY A 64 -2.07 -17.90 7.92
C GLY A 64 -2.14 -16.39 8.18
N GLY A 65 -3.32 -15.76 8.14
CA GLY A 65 -3.43 -14.34 8.47
C GLY A 65 -4.80 -13.71 8.19
N ASP A 66 -4.80 -12.39 8.21
CA ASP A 66 -5.96 -11.56 7.91
C ASP A 66 -5.51 -10.22 7.32
N ILE A 67 -6.49 -9.41 6.92
CA ILE A 67 -6.25 -8.09 6.33
C ILE A 67 -5.47 -7.15 7.26
N GLY A 68 -5.64 -7.26 8.59
CA GLY A 68 -4.92 -6.44 9.57
C GLY A 68 -3.43 -6.80 9.60
N ARG A 69 -3.13 -8.09 9.78
CA ARG A 69 -1.74 -8.60 9.70
C ARG A 69 -1.09 -8.27 8.35
N LEU A 70 -1.83 -8.42 7.25
CA LEU A 70 -1.35 -8.10 5.91
C LEU A 70 -0.99 -6.61 5.79
N ALA A 71 -1.84 -5.73 6.32
CA ALA A 71 -1.63 -4.29 6.23
C ALA A 71 -0.36 -3.81 6.94
N VAL A 72 -0.12 -4.37 8.13
CA VAL A 72 1.09 -4.07 8.91
C VAL A 72 2.31 -4.71 8.25
N ALA A 73 2.26 -6.00 7.97
CA ALA A 73 3.41 -6.73 7.44
C ALA A 73 3.86 -6.22 6.07
N GLY A 74 2.93 -5.93 5.16
CA GLY A 74 3.25 -5.39 3.83
C GLY A 74 3.99 -4.05 3.94
N THR A 75 3.42 -3.11 4.68
CA THR A 75 4.01 -1.78 4.86
C THR A 75 5.38 -1.84 5.56
N VAL A 76 5.50 -2.65 6.62
CA VAL A 76 6.77 -2.84 7.35
C VAL A 76 7.83 -3.47 6.45
N ASN A 77 7.46 -4.48 5.65
CA ASN A 77 8.40 -5.14 4.74
C ASN A 77 8.94 -4.16 3.69
N ASP A 78 8.07 -3.34 3.10
CA ASP A 78 8.48 -2.36 2.09
C ASP A 78 9.44 -1.31 2.68
N ILE A 79 9.25 -0.90 3.93
CA ILE A 79 10.20 -0.02 4.62
C ILE A 79 11.52 -0.76 4.90
N ALA A 80 11.45 -2.03 5.32
CA ALA A 80 12.62 -2.82 5.68
C ALA A 80 13.52 -3.13 4.47
N VAL A 81 12.96 -3.40 3.28
CA VAL A 81 13.76 -3.66 2.07
C VAL A 81 14.49 -2.41 1.56
N MET A 82 14.02 -1.22 1.93
CA MET A 82 14.72 0.06 1.72
C MET A 82 15.87 0.28 2.71
N GLY A 83 16.07 -0.63 3.66
CA GLY A 83 17.12 -0.55 4.68
C GLY A 83 16.80 0.41 5.83
N ALA A 84 15.53 0.78 6.01
CA ALA A 84 15.11 1.68 7.08
C ALA A 84 14.45 0.94 8.26
N GLU A 85 14.54 1.55 9.44
CA GLU A 85 13.84 1.11 10.64
C GLU A 85 12.42 1.71 10.67
N PRO A 86 11.34 0.90 10.68
CA PRO A 86 9.98 1.42 10.81
C PRO A 86 9.76 2.00 12.22
N ILE A 87 9.47 3.30 12.32
CA ILE A 87 9.26 3.99 13.60
C ILE A 87 7.79 4.30 13.90
N ALA A 88 6.94 4.38 12.87
CA ALA A 88 5.53 4.69 13.00
C ALA A 88 4.76 4.19 11.77
N LEU A 89 3.46 3.92 11.97
CA LEU A 89 2.52 3.60 10.90
C LEU A 89 1.31 4.54 10.99
N SER A 90 0.82 4.98 9.84
CA SER A 90 -0.50 5.61 9.72
C SER A 90 -1.52 4.58 9.26
N MET A 91 -2.77 4.71 9.69
CA MET A 91 -3.84 3.79 9.34
C MET A 91 -5.08 4.55 8.88
N GLY A 92 -5.59 4.20 7.71
CA GLY A 92 -6.91 4.60 7.21
C GLY A 92 -7.80 3.38 7.04
N LEU A 93 -9.01 3.42 7.61
CA LEU A 93 -10.01 2.36 7.48
C LEU A 93 -11.20 2.87 6.67
N ILE A 94 -11.58 2.12 5.63
CA ILE A 94 -12.82 2.32 4.89
C ILE A 94 -13.74 1.15 5.27
N LEU A 95 -14.78 1.44 6.04
CA LEU A 95 -15.70 0.44 6.57
C LEU A 95 -17.05 0.54 5.86
N GLU A 96 -17.60 -0.62 5.48
CA GLU A 96 -18.94 -0.72 4.91
C GLU A 96 -20.00 -0.61 6.03
N GLU A 97 -21.14 -0.01 5.71
CA GLU A 97 -22.29 0.03 6.64
C GLU A 97 -22.69 -1.39 7.03
N GLY A 98 -22.89 -1.61 8.34
CA GLY A 98 -23.26 -2.93 8.88
C GLY A 98 -22.08 -3.88 9.08
N PHE A 99 -20.83 -3.45 8.88
CA PHE A 99 -19.66 -4.28 9.17
C PHE A 99 -19.61 -4.70 10.66
N PRO A 100 -19.45 -6.00 10.98
CA PRO A 100 -19.50 -6.46 12.37
C PRO A 100 -18.35 -5.89 13.21
N ILE A 101 -18.69 -5.21 14.32
CA ILE A 101 -17.69 -4.70 15.29
C ILE A 101 -16.76 -5.82 15.78
N ARG A 102 -17.29 -7.03 16.00
CA ARG A 102 -16.48 -8.19 16.40
C ARG A 102 -15.37 -8.52 15.40
N ASP A 103 -15.65 -8.39 14.09
CA ASP A 103 -14.63 -8.65 13.07
C ASP A 103 -13.65 -7.47 12.97
N LEU A 104 -14.12 -6.23 13.17
CA LEU A 104 -13.24 -5.07 13.30
C LEU A 104 -12.26 -5.22 14.47
N GLU A 105 -12.74 -5.59 15.66
CA GLU A 105 -11.90 -5.84 16.83
C GLU A 105 -10.85 -6.91 16.54
N ARG A 106 -11.23 -7.98 15.84
CA ARG A 106 -10.30 -9.05 15.45
C ARG A 106 -9.21 -8.56 14.50
N ILE A 107 -9.57 -7.70 13.54
CA ILE A 107 -8.61 -7.07 12.62
C ILE A 107 -7.65 -6.15 13.39
N LEU A 108 -8.18 -5.28 14.26
CA LEU A 108 -7.39 -4.34 15.05
C LEU A 108 -6.42 -5.05 16.01
N GLU A 109 -6.85 -6.13 16.66
CA GLU A 109 -5.95 -6.93 17.52
C GLU A 109 -4.82 -7.59 16.70
N SER A 110 -5.09 -7.98 15.45
CA SER A 110 -4.10 -8.58 14.53
C SER A 110 -3.10 -7.55 13.97
N MET A 111 -3.45 -6.27 13.98
CA MET A 111 -2.54 -5.16 13.61
C MET A 111 -1.57 -4.78 14.74
N ARG A 112 -1.82 -5.22 15.97
CA ARG A 112 -0.98 -4.91 17.13
C ARG A 112 0.25 -5.79 17.18
#